data_AF-A0A8H8QUA8-F1
#
_entry.id   AF-A0A8H8QUA8-F1
#
_cell.length_a   1.000
_cell.length_b   1.000
_cell.length_c   1.000
_cell.angle_alpha   90.00
_cell.angle_beta   90.00
_cell.angle_gamma   90.00
#
_symmetry.space_group_name_H-M   'P 1'
#
loop_
_entity.id
_entity.type
_entity.pdbx_description
1 polymer ?
#
loop_
_entity_poly.entity_id
_entity_poly.type
_entity_poly.pdbx_seq_one_letter_code
_entity_poly.pdbx_strand_id
1 'polypeptide(L)'
;MSNFPSLLANFRTNLPRRVLEDIKGIPTAKFFGYGLASDAENLVDISYTIQKQHVLSQVADILIEISKHPFPKAGSLILDDDGDLEVSAVSDCFVSLGRHGPCDTALDYFTSMAEQHVDVIADGQEYFQYLRLREAYLCFRTLRDQAGPELAAREKEKPSSFYLKHVNDKGDHLLVDEEYTTTGIIDWQLARTVPACEAFGPSLITASLDNLYSKDAGLTDDDVFLAQQLEVKGRAELAKYMGVDELVRRFMFGLASGLYRSEILGVLGGLLKACGEECIDIESWIAKQ
;
A
#
# COMPACT_ATOMS: atom_id res chain seq x y z
N MET A 1 -18.96 -30.78 17.22
CA MET A 1 -19.02 -29.44 17.81
C MET A 1 -17.58 -28.98 17.92
N SER A 2 -17.07 -27.96 17.24
CA SER A 2 -17.70 -26.70 16.82
C SER A 2 -17.02 -26.18 15.54
N ASN A 3 -17.84 -25.82 14.55
CA ASN A 3 -17.47 -25.03 13.36
C ASN A 3 -17.06 -23.62 13.81
N PHE A 4 -15.79 -23.26 13.69
CA PHE A 4 -15.27 -21.90 13.92
C PHE A 4 -14.49 -21.25 12.75
N PRO A 5 -14.10 -21.91 11.63
CA PRO A 5 -13.37 -21.20 10.57
C PRO A 5 -14.26 -20.35 9.65
N SER A 6 -15.58 -20.57 9.60
CA SER A 6 -16.45 -19.95 8.59
C SER A 6 -16.94 -18.54 8.94
N LEU A 7 -16.90 -18.14 10.22
CA LEU A 7 -17.29 -16.78 10.61
C LEU A 7 -16.16 -15.78 10.31
N LEU A 8 -14.91 -16.07 10.72
CA LEU A 8 -13.78 -15.15 10.53
C LEU A 8 -13.51 -14.81 9.06
N ALA A 9 -13.72 -15.76 8.14
CA ALA A 9 -13.62 -15.52 6.69
C ALA A 9 -14.75 -14.60 6.16
N ASN A 10 -15.96 -14.69 6.72
CA ASN A 10 -17.10 -13.86 6.32
C ASN A 10 -17.08 -12.45 6.92
N PHE A 11 -16.42 -12.26 8.07
CA PHE A 11 -16.26 -10.94 8.69
C PHE A 11 -15.23 -10.08 7.96
N ARG A 12 -14.09 -10.67 7.53
CA ARG A 12 -13.05 -9.92 6.81
C ARG A 12 -13.45 -9.47 5.40
N THR A 13 -14.33 -10.21 4.71
CA THR A 13 -14.77 -9.88 3.35
C THR A 13 -15.85 -8.79 3.28
N ASN A 14 -16.68 -8.65 4.32
CA ASN A 14 -17.84 -7.71 4.32
C ASN A 14 -17.56 -6.35 4.99
N LEU A 15 -16.44 -6.21 5.65
CA LEU A 15 -16.11 -5.04 6.48
C LEU A 15 -15.78 -3.77 5.69
N PRO A 16 -14.91 -3.85 4.67
CA PRO A 16 -14.59 -2.69 3.85
C PRO A 16 -15.80 -2.23 3.03
N ARG A 17 -16.72 -3.17 2.71
CA ARG A 17 -17.97 -2.87 2.02
C ARG A 17 -18.83 -1.88 2.78
N ARG A 18 -19.01 -2.02 4.11
CA ARG A 18 -19.81 -1.05 4.88
C ARG A 18 -19.24 0.35 4.80
N VAL A 19 -17.92 0.47 4.90
CA VAL A 19 -17.21 1.75 4.72
C VAL A 19 -17.47 2.33 3.34
N LEU A 20 -17.40 1.51 2.30
CA LEU A 20 -17.59 1.94 0.92
C LEU A 20 -19.07 2.19 0.55
N GLU A 21 -20.02 1.51 1.16
CA GLU A 21 -21.46 1.75 0.99
C GLU A 21 -21.86 3.14 1.49
N ASP A 22 -21.20 3.62 2.54
CA ASP A 22 -21.42 4.96 3.09
C ASP A 22 -20.67 6.05 2.29
N ILE A 23 -19.62 5.69 1.55
CA ILE A 23 -18.86 6.60 0.67
C ILE A 23 -19.50 6.68 -0.73
N LYS A 24 -20.37 7.68 -0.91
CA LYS A 24 -20.96 7.97 -2.23
C LYS A 24 -19.89 8.49 -3.20
N GLY A 25 -19.61 7.73 -4.26
CA GLY A 25 -18.74 8.16 -5.36
C GLY A 25 -17.60 7.20 -5.69
N ILE A 26 -17.37 6.17 -4.86
CA ILE A 26 -16.42 5.08 -5.17
C ILE A 26 -17.19 3.93 -5.83
N PRO A 27 -16.87 3.55 -7.09
CA PRO A 27 -17.50 2.39 -7.74
C PRO A 27 -17.24 1.12 -6.94
N THR A 28 -18.30 0.50 -6.41
CA THR A 28 -18.20 -0.74 -5.62
C THR A 28 -19.03 -1.82 -6.31
N ALA A 29 -18.42 -2.96 -6.61
CA ALA A 29 -19.10 -4.07 -7.27
C ALA A 29 -20.23 -4.62 -6.38
N LYS A 30 -21.43 -4.84 -6.94
CA LYS A 30 -22.54 -5.46 -6.22
C LYS A 30 -22.29 -6.96 -6.07
N PHE A 31 -22.17 -7.44 -4.83
CA PHE A 31 -21.96 -8.86 -4.57
C PHE A 31 -23.26 -9.66 -4.83
N PHE A 32 -23.26 -10.50 -5.88
CA PHE A 32 -24.31 -11.49 -6.14
C PHE A 32 -23.80 -12.89 -5.74
N GLY A 33 -23.70 -13.17 -4.44
CA GLY A 33 -23.18 -14.46 -3.95
C GLY A 33 -21.72 -14.73 -4.34
N TYR A 34 -21.13 -15.79 -3.79
CA TYR A 34 -19.73 -16.14 -4.04
C TYR A 34 -19.49 -16.37 -5.54
N GLY A 35 -18.72 -15.48 -6.16
CA GLY A 35 -18.37 -15.55 -7.57
C GLY A 35 -17.25 -16.57 -7.80
N LEU A 36 -17.53 -17.54 -8.67
CA LEU A 36 -16.50 -18.36 -9.30
C LEU A 36 -15.69 -17.48 -10.25
N ALA A 37 -14.38 -17.40 -10.02
CA ALA A 37 -13.44 -16.97 -11.03
C ALA A 37 -13.47 -17.99 -12.18
N SER A 38 -14.09 -17.63 -13.31
CA SER A 38 -13.86 -18.32 -14.57
C SER A 38 -14.16 -17.36 -15.73
N ASP A 39 -13.18 -16.52 -16.05
CA ASP A 39 -12.99 -16.12 -17.44
C ASP A 39 -11.74 -16.88 -17.94
N ALA A 40 -11.88 -17.60 -19.04
CA ALA A 40 -10.83 -18.46 -19.57
C ALA A 40 -9.76 -17.66 -20.33
N GLU A 41 -10.05 -16.40 -20.70
CA GLU A 41 -9.15 -15.61 -21.55
C GLU A 41 -8.35 -14.55 -20.80
N ASN A 42 -8.72 -14.20 -19.57
CA ASN A 42 -7.96 -13.32 -18.67
C ASN A 42 -7.35 -12.09 -19.39
N LEU A 43 -8.10 -11.50 -20.34
CA LEU A 43 -7.71 -10.33 -21.11
C LEU A 43 -7.89 -9.07 -20.26
N VAL A 44 -7.15 -8.98 -19.14
CA VAL A 44 -6.97 -7.74 -18.39
C VAL A 44 -5.50 -7.35 -18.51
N ASP A 45 -5.05 -7.17 -19.75
CA ASP A 45 -3.81 -6.48 -20.04
C ASP A 45 -4.19 -5.12 -20.62
N ILE A 46 -3.92 -4.05 -19.86
CA ILE A 46 -4.19 -2.66 -20.28
C ILE A 46 -3.10 -2.30 -21.30
N SER A 47 -3.19 -2.90 -22.49
CA SER A 47 -2.12 -2.98 -23.49
C SER A 47 -1.90 -1.68 -24.28
N TYR A 48 -2.77 -0.67 -24.16
CA TYR A 48 -2.59 0.61 -24.88
C TYR A 48 -2.48 1.81 -23.92
N THR A 49 -1.44 2.63 -24.11
CA THR A 49 -1.11 3.80 -23.27
C THR A 49 -2.29 4.75 -23.03
N ILE A 50 -3.16 4.94 -24.03
CA ILE A 50 -4.35 5.80 -23.93
C ILE A 50 -5.39 5.21 -22.96
N GLN A 51 -5.58 3.88 -22.98
CA GLN A 51 -6.52 3.19 -22.09
C GLN A 51 -6.04 3.28 -20.65
N LYS A 52 -4.73 3.06 -20.42
CA LYS A 52 -4.11 3.21 -19.11
C LYS A 52 -4.28 4.62 -18.55
N GLN A 53 -4.03 5.65 -19.35
CA GLN A 53 -4.23 7.04 -18.94
C GLN A 53 -5.71 7.35 -18.62
N HIS A 54 -6.65 6.77 -19.37
CA HIS A 54 -8.07 6.92 -19.07
C HIS A 54 -8.45 6.30 -17.72
N VAL A 55 -7.94 5.10 -17.42
CA VAL A 55 -8.13 4.44 -16.11
C VAL A 55 -7.47 5.25 -14.99
N LEU A 56 -6.22 5.71 -15.17
CA LEU A 56 -5.52 6.52 -14.17
C LEU A 56 -6.24 7.85 -13.88
N SER A 57 -6.88 8.47 -14.88
CA SER A 57 -7.71 9.66 -14.65
C SER A 57 -8.89 9.38 -13.71
N GLN A 58 -9.49 8.19 -13.82
CA GLN A 58 -10.58 7.76 -12.92
C GLN A 58 -10.04 7.36 -11.54
N VAL A 59 -8.83 6.80 -11.46
CA VAL A 59 -8.14 6.58 -10.17
C VAL A 59 -7.93 7.92 -9.45
N ALA A 60 -7.61 9.00 -10.16
CA ALA A 60 -7.57 10.32 -9.56
C ALA A 60 -8.94 10.71 -8.95
N ASP A 61 -10.05 10.45 -9.63
CA ASP A 61 -11.40 10.71 -9.09
C ASP A 61 -11.67 9.89 -7.81
N ILE A 62 -11.22 8.63 -7.76
CA ILE A 62 -11.33 7.76 -6.59
C ILE A 62 -10.51 8.31 -5.40
N LEU A 63 -9.25 8.71 -5.63
CA LEU A 63 -8.40 9.32 -4.60
C LEU A 63 -9.01 10.63 -4.07
N ILE A 64 -9.59 11.43 -4.96
CA ILE A 64 -10.30 12.66 -4.61
C ILE A 64 -11.51 12.36 -3.74
N GLU A 65 -12.27 11.31 -4.03
CA GLU A 65 -13.39 10.90 -3.20
C GLU A 65 -12.91 10.40 -1.83
N ILE A 66 -11.93 9.50 -1.77
CA ILE A 66 -11.32 9.00 -0.52
C ILE A 66 -10.88 10.15 0.39
N SER A 67 -10.28 11.20 -0.17
CA SER A 67 -9.80 12.36 0.60
C SER A 67 -10.89 13.13 1.36
N LYS A 68 -12.17 12.93 1.01
CA LYS A 68 -13.32 13.57 1.68
C LYS A 68 -13.73 12.84 2.96
N HIS A 69 -13.22 11.62 3.19
CA HIS A 69 -13.63 10.73 4.28
C HIS A 69 -12.44 10.38 5.19
N PRO A 70 -11.93 11.35 5.98
CA PRO A 70 -10.80 11.11 6.88
C PRO A 70 -11.21 10.30 8.11
N PHE A 71 -10.25 9.55 8.65
CA PHE A 71 -10.33 8.76 9.86
C PHE A 71 -9.44 9.36 10.96
N PRO A 72 -9.82 9.19 12.24
CA PRO A 72 -9.05 9.73 13.36
C PRO A 72 -7.78 8.92 13.67
N LYS A 73 -7.70 7.66 13.23
CA LYS A 73 -6.57 6.75 13.52
C LYS A 73 -6.16 5.95 12.28
N ALA A 74 -4.91 5.52 12.26
CA ALA A 74 -4.36 4.58 11.30
C ALA A 74 -4.48 3.13 11.81
N GLY A 75 -4.84 2.19 10.94
CA GLY A 75 -5.00 0.79 11.34
C GLY A 75 -5.92 -0.01 10.45
N SER A 76 -6.04 -1.30 10.76
CA SER A 76 -6.96 -2.18 10.07
C SER A 76 -8.40 -1.92 10.51
N LEU A 77 -9.30 -1.93 9.55
CA LEU A 77 -10.72 -1.80 9.84
C LEU A 77 -11.24 -3.13 10.42
N ILE A 78 -11.98 -3.04 11.54
CA ILE A 78 -12.75 -4.14 12.12
C ILE A 78 -14.17 -3.67 12.47
N LEU A 79 -15.02 -4.61 12.87
CA LEU A 79 -16.33 -4.34 13.44
C LEU A 79 -16.23 -4.71 14.90
N ASP A 80 -16.73 -3.85 15.77
CA ASP A 80 -16.86 -4.17 17.18
C ASP A 80 -18.01 -5.18 17.42
N ASP A 81 -18.23 -5.50 18.69
CA ASP A 81 -19.27 -6.46 19.10
C ASP A 81 -20.69 -5.97 18.76
N ASP A 82 -20.89 -4.66 18.63
CA ASP A 82 -22.15 -4.02 18.25
C ASP A 82 -22.32 -3.91 16.73
N GLY A 83 -21.25 -4.21 15.98
CA GLY A 83 -21.20 -4.17 14.53
C GLY A 83 -20.88 -2.79 13.96
N ASP A 84 -20.39 -1.86 14.78
CA ASP A 84 -19.92 -0.55 14.37
C ASP A 84 -18.45 -0.62 13.89
N LEU A 85 -18.08 0.29 12.98
CA LEU A 85 -16.75 0.31 12.40
C LEU A 85 -15.72 0.85 13.40
N GLU A 86 -14.69 0.05 13.68
CA GLU A 86 -13.57 0.43 14.53
C GLU A 86 -12.23 0.31 13.79
N VAL A 87 -11.29 1.21 14.09
CA VAL A 87 -9.89 1.11 13.63
C VAL A 87 -9.08 0.37 14.69
N SER A 88 -8.54 -0.77 14.32
CA SER A 88 -7.75 -1.67 15.18
C SER A 88 -6.26 -1.58 14.90
N ALA A 89 -5.48 -2.48 15.51
CA ALA A 89 -4.06 -2.65 15.24
C ALA A 89 -3.75 -2.69 13.73
N VAL A 90 -2.62 -2.12 13.34
CA VAL A 90 -2.17 -2.09 11.95
C VAL A 90 -1.80 -3.51 11.54
N SER A 91 -2.39 -3.99 10.45
CA SER A 91 -1.98 -5.21 9.76
C SER A 91 -1.42 -4.87 8.39
N ASP A 92 -0.38 -5.61 8.01
CA ASP A 92 0.01 -5.74 6.62
C ASP A 92 -0.76 -6.91 5.97
N CYS A 93 -0.74 -7.00 4.63
CA CYS A 93 -1.28 -8.12 3.88
C CYS A 93 -0.45 -9.42 4.06
N PHE A 94 0.79 -9.30 4.51
CA PHE A 94 1.71 -10.42 4.75
C PHE A 94 1.90 -10.75 6.23
N VAL A 95 2.00 -9.74 7.09
CA VAL A 95 2.26 -9.89 8.53
C VAL A 95 1.17 -9.21 9.35
N SER A 96 0.60 -9.96 10.30
CA SER A 96 -0.42 -9.47 11.23
C SER A 96 -0.16 -10.03 12.62
N LEU A 97 0.51 -9.25 13.46
CA LEU A 97 0.76 -9.66 14.85
C LEU A 97 -0.34 -9.17 15.81
N GLY A 98 -1.14 -8.19 15.39
CA GLY A 98 -2.14 -7.55 16.25
C GLY A 98 -1.54 -6.82 17.46
N ARG A 99 -0.23 -6.53 17.42
CA ARG A 99 0.54 -5.97 18.54
C ARG A 99 0.71 -4.46 18.49
N HIS A 100 0.56 -3.86 17.30
CA HIS A 100 0.90 -2.45 17.08
C HIS A 100 -0.29 -1.68 16.53
N GLY A 101 -0.62 -0.56 17.17
CA GLY A 101 -1.75 0.30 16.83
C GLY A 101 -3.05 -0.06 17.59
N PRO A 102 -4.17 0.61 17.27
CA PRO A 102 -4.31 1.65 16.24
C PRO A 102 -3.42 2.87 16.52
N CYS A 103 -2.92 3.51 15.46
CA CYS A 103 -1.91 4.55 15.57
C CYS A 103 -2.56 5.94 15.50
N ASP A 104 -2.19 6.82 16.43
CA ASP A 104 -2.65 8.21 16.46
C ASP A 104 -1.76 9.14 15.63
N THR A 105 -0.53 8.72 15.31
CA THR A 105 0.43 9.50 14.51
C THR A 105 0.97 8.70 13.33
N ALA A 106 1.39 9.42 12.27
CA ALA A 106 2.05 8.81 11.11
C ALA A 106 3.39 8.15 11.48
N LEU A 107 4.11 8.69 12.47
CA LEU A 107 5.36 8.10 12.95
C LEU A 107 5.09 6.75 13.62
N ASP A 108 4.11 6.69 14.51
CA ASP A 108 3.72 5.42 15.17
C ASP A 108 3.27 4.41 14.13
N TYR A 109 2.53 4.84 13.12
CA TYR A 109 2.09 3.98 12.03
C TYR A 109 3.25 3.38 11.22
N PHE A 110 4.16 4.20 10.68
CA PHE A 110 5.27 3.70 9.88
C PHE A 110 6.24 2.85 10.72
N THR A 111 6.58 3.30 11.92
CA THR A 111 7.46 2.51 12.80
C THR A 111 6.82 1.17 13.19
N SER A 112 5.52 1.16 13.50
CA SER A 112 4.77 -0.07 13.78
C SER A 112 4.71 -1.04 12.60
N MET A 113 4.53 -0.53 11.38
CA MET A 113 4.54 -1.35 10.16
C MET A 113 5.89 -2.06 9.97
N ALA A 114 6.98 -1.32 10.11
CA ALA A 114 8.31 -1.90 9.94
C ALA A 114 8.70 -2.82 11.11
N GLU A 115 8.33 -2.47 12.36
CA GLU A 115 8.64 -3.27 13.55
C GLU A 115 8.00 -4.65 13.51
N GLN A 116 6.78 -4.78 12.97
CA GLN A 116 6.13 -6.09 12.80
C GLN A 116 6.96 -7.06 11.97
N HIS A 117 7.56 -6.57 10.88
CA HIS A 117 8.45 -7.36 10.04
C HIS A 117 9.77 -7.64 10.75
N VAL A 118 10.34 -6.66 11.46
CA VAL A 118 11.57 -6.85 12.26
C VAL A 118 11.39 -7.96 13.31
N ASP A 119 10.26 -7.98 14.02
CA ASP A 119 9.93 -9.00 15.03
C ASP A 119 9.87 -10.40 14.41
N VAL A 120 9.13 -10.57 13.32
CA VAL A 120 8.96 -11.87 12.63
C VAL A 120 10.29 -12.38 12.07
N ILE A 121 11.11 -11.47 11.55
CA ILE A 121 12.46 -11.78 11.04
C ILE A 121 13.40 -12.16 12.19
N ALA A 122 13.40 -11.41 13.28
CA ALA A 122 14.24 -11.68 14.45
C ALA A 122 13.89 -13.02 15.12
N ASP A 123 12.61 -13.38 15.14
CA ASP A 123 12.12 -14.69 15.60
C ASP A 123 12.45 -15.83 14.62
N GLY A 124 13.00 -15.53 13.44
CA GLY A 124 13.37 -16.50 12.41
C GLY A 124 12.18 -17.15 11.70
N GLN A 125 11.00 -16.54 11.78
CA GLN A 125 9.77 -17.03 11.15
C GLN A 125 9.74 -16.74 9.65
N GLU A 126 10.42 -15.67 9.21
CA GLU A 126 10.62 -15.33 7.80
C GLU A 126 12.11 -15.32 7.42
N TYR A 127 12.38 -15.51 6.13
CA TYR A 127 13.73 -15.54 5.54
C TYR A 127 14.70 -16.58 6.16
N PHE A 128 14.16 -17.66 6.73
CA PHE A 128 14.90 -18.74 7.39
C PHE A 128 15.79 -19.58 6.45
N GLN A 129 15.54 -19.54 5.13
CA GLN A 129 16.31 -20.29 4.14
C GLN A 129 17.43 -19.42 3.54
N TYR A 130 18.68 -19.69 3.94
CA TYR A 130 19.94 -19.21 3.33
C TYR A 130 20.20 -17.70 3.36
N LEU A 131 21.34 -17.28 3.94
CA LEU A 131 22.14 -16.05 3.67
C LEU A 131 21.39 -14.73 3.31
N ARG A 132 20.14 -14.55 3.73
CA ARG A 132 19.27 -13.41 3.36
C ARG A 132 18.64 -12.72 4.56
N LEU A 133 18.71 -13.35 5.73
CA LEU A 133 18.14 -12.83 6.98
C LEU A 133 18.74 -11.48 7.36
N ARG A 134 20.07 -11.33 7.19
CA ARG A 134 20.77 -10.08 7.50
C ARG A 134 20.29 -8.95 6.61
N GLU A 135 20.24 -9.17 5.30
CA GLU A 135 19.82 -8.16 4.33
C GLU A 135 18.34 -7.79 4.49
N ALA A 136 17.46 -8.77 4.72
CA ALA A 136 16.05 -8.52 5.00
C ALA A 136 15.86 -7.72 6.29
N TYR A 137 16.55 -8.13 7.37
CA TYR A 137 16.52 -7.41 8.64
C TYR A 137 17.01 -5.97 8.49
N LEU A 138 18.10 -5.74 7.75
CA LEU A 138 18.59 -4.39 7.47
C LEU A 138 17.60 -3.58 6.64
N CYS A 139 16.90 -4.18 5.68
CA CYS A 139 15.85 -3.51 4.91
C CYS A 139 14.74 -2.98 5.82
N PHE A 140 14.11 -3.84 6.62
CA PHE A 140 13.02 -3.41 7.51
C PHE A 140 13.50 -2.49 8.64
N ARG A 141 14.74 -2.64 9.10
CA ARG A 141 15.34 -1.66 10.00
C ARG A 141 15.54 -0.29 9.35
N THR A 142 16.01 -0.22 8.10
CA THR A 142 16.11 1.04 7.35
C THR A 142 14.72 1.66 7.16
N LEU A 143 13.70 0.85 6.88
CA LEU A 143 12.32 1.32 6.83
C LEU A 143 11.91 1.97 8.15
N ARG A 144 12.16 1.30 9.28
CA ARG A 144 11.80 1.82 10.61
C ARG A 144 12.61 3.05 11.02
N ASP A 145 13.93 2.99 10.90
CA ASP A 145 14.87 3.95 11.50
C ASP A 145 15.09 5.20 10.62
N GLN A 146 14.86 5.10 9.31
CA GLN A 146 15.10 6.19 8.35
C GLN A 146 13.84 6.59 7.57
N ALA A 147 13.26 5.67 6.80
CA ALA A 147 12.15 6.00 5.90
C ALA A 147 10.87 6.40 6.67
N GLY A 148 10.55 5.72 7.76
CA GLY A 148 9.38 6.01 8.60
C GLY A 148 9.38 7.43 9.17
N PRO A 149 10.45 7.86 9.85
CA PRO A 149 10.61 9.25 10.30
C PRO A 149 10.54 10.28 9.17
N GLU A 150 11.12 9.97 8.01
CA GLU A 150 11.08 10.87 6.85
C GLU A 150 9.65 11.02 6.29
N LEU A 151 8.94 9.91 6.11
CA LEU A 151 7.55 9.91 5.66
C LEU A 151 6.62 10.59 6.67
N ALA A 152 6.82 10.35 7.96
CA ALA A 152 6.06 11.02 9.01
C ALA A 152 6.31 12.53 9.05
N ALA A 153 7.50 13.00 8.65
CA ALA A 153 7.78 14.44 8.55
C ALA A 153 6.94 15.14 7.48
N ARG A 154 6.48 14.41 6.45
CA ARG A 154 5.61 14.93 5.36
C ARG A 154 4.19 15.25 5.84
N GLU A 155 3.79 14.72 6.99
CA GLU A 155 2.45 14.89 7.57
C GLU A 155 2.34 16.09 8.52
N LYS A 156 3.46 16.74 8.89
CA LYS A 156 3.55 17.73 9.98
C LYS A 156 2.73 19.01 9.80
N GLU A 157 2.24 19.29 8.59
CA GLU A 157 1.49 20.51 8.29
C GLU A 157 -0.01 20.42 8.60
N LYS A 158 -0.55 19.25 8.98
CA LYS A 158 -1.99 19.05 9.20
C LYS A 158 -2.28 18.27 10.49
N PRO A 159 -3.46 18.47 11.12
CA PRO A 159 -3.93 17.56 12.16
C PRO A 159 -3.94 16.13 11.60
N SER A 160 -3.43 15.16 12.37
CA SER A 160 -3.32 13.76 11.94
C SER A 160 -4.67 13.25 11.47
N SER A 161 -4.79 13.10 10.16
CA SER A 161 -5.98 12.59 9.47
C SER A 161 -5.51 11.44 8.62
N PHE A 162 -6.19 10.31 8.76
CA PHE A 162 -5.87 9.08 8.05
C PHE A 162 -6.92 8.80 6.99
N TYR A 163 -6.58 8.03 5.98
CA TYR A 163 -7.43 7.85 4.80
C TYR A 163 -7.47 6.39 4.41
N LEU A 164 -8.59 5.98 3.82
CA LEU A 164 -8.74 4.62 3.33
C LEU A 164 -7.74 4.34 2.20
N LYS A 165 -7.04 3.20 2.28
CA LYS A 165 -6.13 2.73 1.24
C LYS A 165 -6.43 1.29 0.88
N HIS A 166 -6.52 1.03 -0.42
CA HIS A 166 -6.50 -0.32 -0.97
C HIS A 166 -5.04 -0.81 -1.00
N VAL A 167 -4.67 -1.73 -0.12
CA VAL A 167 -3.25 -2.14 0.05
C VAL A 167 -2.71 -3.01 -1.09
N ASN A 168 -3.58 -3.66 -1.87
CA ASN A 168 -3.21 -4.44 -3.05
C ASN A 168 -3.51 -3.64 -4.34
N ASP A 169 -3.04 -2.40 -4.41
CA ASP A 169 -3.40 -1.46 -5.49
C ASP A 169 -2.59 -1.64 -6.79
N LYS A 170 -2.24 -2.86 -7.18
CA LYS A 170 -1.46 -3.14 -8.41
C LYS A 170 -2.27 -3.06 -9.72
N GLY A 171 -3.55 -2.70 -9.63
CA GLY A 171 -4.45 -2.47 -10.76
C GLY A 171 -5.44 -3.60 -11.09
N ASP A 172 -5.16 -4.85 -10.71
CA ASP A 172 -6.04 -6.02 -11.00
C ASP A 172 -7.35 -6.05 -10.20
N HIS A 173 -7.45 -5.21 -9.18
CA HIS A 173 -8.63 -4.98 -8.35
C HIS A 173 -9.63 -4.00 -9.00
N LEU A 174 -9.30 -3.39 -10.14
CA LEU A 174 -10.19 -2.49 -10.89
C LEU A 174 -10.96 -3.25 -11.96
N LEU A 175 -12.30 -3.17 -11.90
CA LEU A 175 -13.18 -3.68 -12.93
C LEU A 175 -13.47 -2.56 -13.94
N VAL A 176 -13.25 -2.83 -15.21
CA VAL A 176 -13.51 -1.88 -16.31
C VAL A 176 -14.50 -2.46 -17.32
N ASP A 177 -15.31 -1.60 -17.93
CA ASP A 177 -16.19 -1.97 -19.05
C ASP A 177 -15.46 -1.86 -20.41
N GLU A 178 -16.19 -2.07 -21.51
CA GLU A 178 -15.67 -2.04 -22.88
C GLU A 178 -15.11 -0.65 -23.26
N GLU A 179 -15.60 0.41 -22.61
CA GLU A 179 -15.13 1.79 -22.75
C GLU A 179 -13.99 2.15 -21.79
N TYR A 180 -13.46 1.20 -21.01
CA TYR A 180 -12.44 1.40 -19.98
C TYR A 180 -12.91 2.29 -18.82
N THR A 181 -14.22 2.40 -18.61
CA THR A 181 -14.80 3.06 -17.43
C THR A 181 -14.68 2.12 -16.24
N THR A 182 -14.18 2.62 -15.12
CA THR A 182 -14.06 1.87 -13.87
C THR A 182 -15.46 1.67 -13.27
N THR A 183 -15.97 0.45 -13.33
CA THR A 183 -17.33 0.09 -12.89
C THR A 183 -17.35 -0.45 -11.47
N GLY A 184 -16.21 -0.89 -10.95
CA GLY A 184 -16.11 -1.42 -9.60
C GLY A 184 -14.67 -1.59 -9.14
N ILE A 185 -14.50 -1.57 -7.82
CA ILE A 185 -13.25 -1.90 -7.14
C ILE A 185 -13.53 -3.07 -6.20
N ILE A 186 -12.74 -4.14 -6.31
CA ILE A 186 -12.89 -5.38 -5.54
C ILE A 186 -11.71 -5.58 -4.58
N ASP A 187 -11.67 -6.72 -3.87
CA ASP A 187 -10.53 -7.15 -3.03
C ASP A 187 -10.12 -6.24 -1.87
N TRP A 188 -11.08 -5.46 -1.36
CA TRP A 188 -10.89 -4.58 -0.22
C TRP A 188 -10.58 -5.25 1.12
N GLN A 189 -10.56 -6.59 1.21
CA GLN A 189 -10.49 -7.34 2.48
C GLN A 189 -9.27 -7.00 3.38
N LEU A 190 -8.25 -6.34 2.83
CA LEU A 190 -7.05 -5.89 3.54
C LEU A 190 -6.93 -4.36 3.60
N ALA A 191 -8.00 -3.64 3.23
CA ALA A 191 -8.04 -2.20 3.28
C ALA A 191 -7.88 -1.69 4.72
N ARG A 192 -7.22 -0.54 4.82
CA ARG A 192 -6.83 0.04 6.10
C ARG A 192 -6.78 1.56 6.00
N THR A 193 -6.71 2.21 7.15
CA THR A 193 -6.55 3.66 7.24
C THR A 193 -5.06 3.99 7.38
N VAL A 194 -4.58 4.94 6.58
CA VAL A 194 -3.13 5.22 6.43
C VAL A 194 -2.87 6.74 6.39
N PRO A 195 -1.64 7.21 6.64
CA PRO A 195 -1.29 8.63 6.50
C PRO A 195 -1.50 9.16 5.07
N ALA A 196 -1.66 10.47 4.90
CA ALA A 196 -1.97 11.06 3.60
C ALA A 196 -0.91 10.75 2.53
N CYS A 197 0.37 10.75 2.92
CA CYS A 197 1.47 10.44 2.03
C CYS A 197 1.42 9.00 1.48
N GLU A 198 0.85 8.04 2.20
CA GLU A 198 0.63 6.68 1.69
C GLU A 198 -0.67 6.58 0.88
N ALA A 199 -1.73 7.25 1.33
CA ALA A 199 -3.02 7.21 0.64
C ALA A 199 -2.95 7.82 -0.76
N PHE A 200 -2.22 8.95 -0.88
CA PHE A 200 -2.19 9.79 -2.08
C PHE A 200 -0.81 9.88 -2.74
N GLY A 201 0.19 9.16 -2.23
CA GLY A 201 1.51 9.06 -2.85
C GLY A 201 1.58 7.97 -3.93
N PRO A 202 2.76 7.80 -4.55
CA PRO A 202 2.99 6.76 -5.56
C PRO A 202 2.67 5.36 -5.02
N SER A 203 2.03 4.54 -5.85
CA SER A 203 1.53 3.20 -5.48
C SER A 203 1.88 2.14 -6.52
N LEU A 204 1.40 0.90 -6.36
CA LEU A 204 1.78 -0.19 -7.27
C LEU A 204 1.17 -0.05 -8.67
N ILE A 205 0.00 0.59 -8.82
CA ILE A 205 -0.65 0.78 -10.13
C ILE A 205 0.20 1.62 -11.10
N THR A 206 1.04 2.51 -10.57
CA THR A 206 1.93 3.39 -11.33
C THR A 206 3.40 2.94 -11.26
N ALA A 207 3.69 1.80 -10.62
CA ALA A 207 5.06 1.35 -10.42
C ALA A 207 5.67 0.70 -11.67
N SER A 208 6.99 0.82 -11.79
CA SER A 208 7.80 -0.07 -12.63
C SER A 208 8.33 -1.21 -11.75
N LEU A 209 7.91 -2.45 -12.03
CA LEU A 209 8.39 -3.61 -11.29
C LEU A 209 9.91 -3.78 -11.40
N ASP A 210 10.47 -3.55 -12.59
CA ASP A 210 11.91 -3.61 -12.81
C ASP A 210 12.67 -2.62 -11.93
N ASN A 211 12.14 -1.40 -11.76
CA ASN A 211 12.75 -0.39 -10.89
C ASN A 211 12.59 -0.73 -9.40
N LEU A 212 11.46 -1.34 -9.00
CA LEU A 212 11.23 -1.73 -7.61
C LEU A 212 12.24 -2.78 -7.14
N TYR A 213 12.60 -3.73 -8.00
CA TYR A 213 13.61 -4.76 -7.71
C TYR A 213 15.05 -4.32 -8.00
N SER A 214 15.25 -3.13 -8.54
CA SER A 214 16.57 -2.57 -8.81
C SER A 214 16.95 -1.48 -7.80
N LYS A 215 18.20 -1.00 -7.92
CA LYS A 215 18.71 0.14 -7.16
C LYS A 215 18.23 1.49 -7.71
N ASP A 216 17.53 1.49 -8.83
CA ASP A 216 17.07 2.71 -9.48
C ASP A 216 15.80 3.18 -8.80
N ALA A 217 15.80 4.43 -8.37
CA ALA A 217 14.67 5.06 -7.70
C ALA A 217 14.26 6.33 -8.45
N GLY A 218 12.96 6.63 -8.42
CA GLY A 218 12.37 7.82 -9.02
C GLY A 218 10.91 7.62 -9.41
N LEU A 219 10.22 8.73 -9.67
CA LEU A 219 8.85 8.72 -10.17
C LEU A 219 8.78 8.17 -11.59
N THR A 220 7.72 7.43 -11.89
CA THR A 220 7.41 6.97 -13.25
C THR A 220 6.62 8.02 -14.03
N ASP A 221 6.53 7.85 -15.35
CA ASP A 221 5.65 8.70 -16.17
C ASP A 221 4.18 8.61 -15.74
N ASP A 222 3.75 7.46 -15.21
CA ASP A 222 2.40 7.26 -14.69
C ASP A 222 2.19 7.99 -13.35
N ASP A 223 3.21 8.07 -12.49
CA ASP A 223 3.17 8.89 -11.27
C ASP A 223 2.97 10.36 -11.61
N VAL A 224 3.77 10.86 -12.57
CA VAL A 224 3.69 12.24 -13.05
C VAL A 224 2.33 12.50 -13.70
N PHE A 225 1.83 11.57 -14.52
CA PHE A 225 0.52 11.70 -15.14
C PHE A 225 -0.60 11.74 -14.09
N LEU A 226 -0.58 10.85 -13.09
CA LEU A 226 -1.61 10.81 -12.05
C LEU A 226 -1.57 12.08 -11.17
N ALA A 227 -0.38 12.59 -10.86
CA ALA A 227 -0.22 13.87 -10.18
C ALA A 227 -0.85 15.02 -11.00
N GLN A 228 -0.59 15.08 -12.31
CA GLN A 228 -1.20 16.08 -13.20
C GLN A 228 -2.74 15.95 -13.25
N GLN A 229 -3.28 14.74 -13.24
CA GLN A 229 -4.74 14.54 -13.19
C GLN A 229 -5.35 15.12 -11.91
N LEU A 230 -4.69 14.92 -10.76
CA LEU A 230 -5.12 15.51 -9.49
C LEU A 230 -5.08 17.05 -9.54
N GLU A 231 -4.04 17.64 -10.14
CA GLU A 231 -3.94 19.10 -10.32
C GLU A 231 -5.04 19.67 -11.23
N VAL A 232 -5.25 19.06 -12.40
CA VAL A 232 -6.28 19.48 -13.37
C VAL A 232 -7.68 19.37 -12.76
N LYS A 233 -7.90 18.39 -11.89
CA LYS A 233 -9.16 18.21 -11.14
C LYS A 233 -9.25 19.09 -9.89
N GLY A 234 -8.32 20.04 -9.70
CA GLY A 234 -8.36 21.06 -8.65
C GLY A 234 -7.87 20.60 -7.28
N ARG A 235 -7.14 19.50 -7.20
CA ARG A 235 -6.68 18.86 -5.96
C ARG A 235 -5.16 18.82 -5.89
N ALA A 236 -4.54 19.97 -6.12
CA ALA A 236 -3.08 20.14 -6.11
C ALA A 236 -2.43 19.77 -4.76
N GLU A 237 -3.18 19.86 -3.65
CA GLU A 237 -2.69 19.40 -2.35
C GLU A 237 -2.55 17.88 -2.26
N LEU A 238 -3.32 17.11 -3.03
CA LEU A 238 -3.14 15.66 -3.15
C LEU A 238 -2.00 15.34 -4.12
N ALA A 239 -1.93 16.08 -5.23
CA ALA A 239 -0.88 15.93 -6.25
C ALA A 239 0.53 16.09 -5.66
N LYS A 240 0.69 16.93 -4.63
CA LYS A 240 1.96 17.09 -3.91
C LYS A 240 2.48 15.76 -3.37
N TYR A 241 1.64 14.90 -2.78
CA TYR A 241 2.08 13.62 -2.25
C TYR A 241 2.57 12.68 -3.37
N MET A 242 1.85 12.66 -4.49
CA MET A 242 2.20 11.86 -5.68
C MET A 242 3.52 12.34 -6.34
N GLY A 243 3.75 13.65 -6.35
CA GLY A 243 4.83 14.28 -7.09
C GLY A 243 6.15 14.49 -6.34
N VAL A 244 6.27 14.06 -5.07
CA VAL A 244 7.53 14.24 -4.31
C VAL A 244 8.59 13.23 -4.74
N ASP A 245 8.35 11.96 -4.44
CA ASP A 245 9.23 10.82 -4.72
C ASP A 245 8.48 9.51 -4.49
N GLU A 246 9.14 8.39 -4.75
CA GLU A 246 8.57 7.05 -4.56
C GLU A 246 8.92 6.38 -3.21
N LEU A 247 9.43 7.11 -2.21
CA LEU A 247 9.86 6.53 -0.94
C LEU A 247 8.72 5.76 -0.25
N VAL A 248 7.51 6.32 -0.28
CA VAL A 248 6.33 5.68 0.32
C VAL A 248 5.96 4.36 -0.38
N ARG A 249 6.13 4.29 -1.71
CA ARG A 249 5.94 3.07 -2.47
C ARG A 249 6.95 2.01 -2.03
N ARG A 250 8.23 2.37 -1.88
CA ARG A 250 9.27 1.43 -1.43
C ARG A 250 9.04 0.95 0.00
N PHE A 251 8.60 1.87 0.86
CA PHE A 251 8.20 1.53 2.22
C PHE A 251 7.10 0.48 2.23
N MET A 252 6.08 0.70 1.40
CA MET A 252 4.90 -0.15 1.30
C MET A 252 5.14 -1.48 0.59
N PHE A 253 6.03 -1.48 -0.39
CA PHE A 253 6.39 -2.68 -1.11
C PHE A 253 7.21 -3.65 -0.24
N GLY A 254 8.08 -3.13 0.61
CA GLY A 254 8.89 -3.93 1.52
C GLY A 254 9.74 -4.97 0.76
N LEU A 255 9.65 -6.23 1.18
CA LEU A 255 10.31 -7.36 0.53
C LEU A 255 9.32 -8.50 0.31
N ALA A 256 9.20 -8.96 -0.94
CA ALA A 256 8.42 -10.14 -1.25
C ALA A 256 9.11 -11.43 -0.74
N SER A 257 8.30 -12.46 -0.47
CA SER A 257 8.82 -13.80 -0.18
C SER A 257 9.48 -14.40 -1.43
N GLY A 258 10.60 -15.10 -1.26
CA GLY A 258 11.23 -15.87 -2.34
C GLY A 258 12.22 -15.12 -3.23
N LEU A 259 12.46 -13.82 -2.98
CA LEU A 259 13.42 -13.02 -3.75
C LEU A 259 14.85 -13.56 -3.69
N TYR A 260 15.55 -13.54 -4.81
CA TYR A 260 16.99 -13.79 -4.90
C TYR A 260 17.77 -12.72 -4.13
N ARG A 261 18.96 -13.07 -3.64
CA ARG A 261 19.81 -12.11 -2.89
C ARG A 261 20.09 -10.85 -3.69
N SER A 262 20.33 -10.96 -5.00
CA SER A 262 20.54 -9.81 -5.89
C SER A 262 19.36 -8.85 -5.94
N GLU A 263 18.12 -9.37 -5.89
CA GLU A 263 16.91 -8.55 -5.86
C GLU A 263 16.75 -7.86 -4.50
N ILE A 264 17.03 -8.56 -3.39
CA ILE A 264 17.03 -7.96 -2.05
C ILE A 264 18.03 -6.80 -1.97
N LEU A 265 19.25 -6.99 -2.51
CA LEU A 265 20.27 -5.94 -2.58
C LEU A 265 19.82 -4.77 -3.47
N GLY A 266 19.13 -5.06 -4.58
CA GLY A 266 18.52 -4.05 -5.45
C GLY A 266 17.48 -3.21 -4.70
N VAL A 267 16.49 -3.86 -4.10
CA VAL A 267 15.43 -3.23 -3.30
C VAL A 267 16.03 -2.36 -2.18
N LEU A 268 16.97 -2.92 -1.40
CA LEU A 268 17.65 -2.19 -0.32
C LEU A 268 18.41 -0.97 -0.85
N GLY A 269 19.11 -1.12 -1.98
CA GLY A 269 19.85 -0.01 -2.57
C GLY A 269 18.97 1.10 -3.10
N GLY A 270 17.85 0.75 -3.74
CA GLY A 270 16.89 1.76 -4.18
C GLY A 270 16.14 2.40 -3.01
N LEU A 271 15.89 1.67 -1.92
CA LEU A 271 15.35 2.23 -0.67
C LEU A 271 16.31 3.26 -0.06
N LEU A 272 17.59 2.92 0.11
CA LEU A 272 18.59 3.86 0.63
C LEU A 272 18.73 5.09 -0.27
N LYS A 273 18.73 4.89 -1.59
CA LYS A 273 18.71 5.99 -2.56
C LYS A 273 17.48 6.89 -2.40
N ALA A 274 16.30 6.31 -2.19
CA ALA A 274 15.08 7.07 -1.93
C ALA A 274 15.11 7.82 -0.58
N CYS A 275 15.89 7.35 0.40
CA CYS A 275 16.18 8.07 1.65
C CYS A 275 17.29 9.13 1.50
N GLY A 276 17.77 9.38 0.27
CA GLY A 276 18.78 10.41 -0.03
C GLY A 276 20.23 9.94 0.02
N GLU A 277 20.50 8.65 0.16
CA GLU A 277 21.87 8.13 0.14
C GLU A 277 22.37 7.92 -1.30
N GLU A 278 23.40 8.66 -1.71
CA GLU A 278 23.96 8.55 -3.07
C GLU A 278 25.14 7.57 -3.16
N CYS A 279 25.23 6.85 -4.30
CA CYS A 279 26.41 6.04 -4.68
C CYS A 279 26.84 5.00 -3.63
N ILE A 280 25.89 4.34 -2.96
CA ILE A 280 26.22 3.27 -2.01
C ILE A 280 26.64 1.99 -2.73
N ASP A 281 27.85 1.50 -2.44
CA ASP A 281 28.17 0.09 -2.59
C ASP A 281 27.48 -0.71 -1.47
N ILE A 282 26.38 -1.38 -1.82
CA ILE A 282 25.47 -2.01 -0.85
C ILE A 282 26.16 -3.09 -0.04
N GLU A 283 27.07 -3.85 -0.64
CA GLU A 283 27.82 -4.88 0.08
C GLU A 283 28.74 -4.25 1.14
N SER A 284 29.45 -3.17 0.79
CA SER A 284 30.25 -2.41 1.76
C SER A 284 29.41 -1.72 2.84
N TRP A 285 28.21 -1.24 2.50
CA TRP A 285 27.30 -0.65 3.48
C TRP A 285 26.82 -1.70 4.47
N ILE A 286 26.35 -2.86 3.97
CA ILE A 286 25.93 -4.00 4.80
C ILE A 286 27.09 -4.42 5.71
N ALA A 287 28.31 -4.53 5.20
CA ALA A 287 29.47 -4.92 6.00
C ALA A 287 29.77 -3.99 7.19
N LYS A 288 29.31 -2.74 7.16
CA LYS A 288 29.49 -1.74 8.22
C LYS A 288 28.33 -1.68 9.24
N GLN A 289 27.20 -2.33 8.94
CA GLN A 289 26.05 -2.44 9.86
C GLN A 289 26.24 -3.57 10.86
#